data_AF-C6WPF1-F1
#
_entry.id   AF-C6WPF1-F1
#
_cell.length_a   1.000
_cell.length_b   1.000
_cell.length_c   1.000
_cell.angle_alpha   90.00
_cell.angle_beta   90.00
_cell.angle_gamma   90.00
#
_symmetry.space_group_name_H-M   'P 1'
#
loop_
_entity.id
_entity.type
_entity.pdbx_description
1 polymer ?
#
loop_
_entity_poly.entity_id
_entity_poly.type
_entity_poly.pdbx_seq_one_letter_code
_entity_poly.pdbx_strand_id
1 'polypeptide(L)'
;MGTGDYESIRDAVISGIEDGDATKVLNALISLRELREELAQWEPELIAAARDAGISWAELALALGLASRQAAERRYLRLREAGPDSTAEGRVRAERDRRAGERAVAKWARTNSIELRGLASQAGQFDMVVRHALITYDDTAELLPPLLAAQEAVRDQDPTLATEIQRMEELSEEVRREVQAARDAKA
;
A
#
# COMPACT_ATOMS: atom_id res chain seq x y z
N MET A 1 4.27 -17.44 27.03
CA MET A 1 4.83 -18.25 25.93
C MET A 1 6.11 -18.89 26.44
N GLY A 2 6.12 -20.21 26.59
CA GLY A 2 7.29 -20.91 27.11
C GLY A 2 8.38 -20.95 26.04
N THR A 3 9.63 -20.83 26.43
CA THR A 3 10.82 -21.04 25.59
C THR A 3 10.79 -22.37 24.80
N GLY A 4 9.94 -23.33 25.20
CA GLY A 4 9.74 -24.61 24.53
C GLY A 4 9.17 -24.53 23.11
N ASP A 5 8.36 -23.52 22.75
CA ASP A 5 7.80 -23.42 21.39
C ASP A 5 8.87 -22.96 20.38
N TYR A 6 9.76 -22.04 20.78
CA TYR A 6 10.86 -21.57 19.95
C TYR A 6 11.90 -22.67 19.71
N GLU A 7 12.31 -23.39 20.75
CA GLU A 7 13.27 -24.50 20.63
C GLU A 7 12.71 -25.61 19.74
N SER A 8 11.43 -25.94 19.88
CA SER A 8 10.77 -26.94 19.02
C SER A 8 10.72 -26.50 17.54
N ILE A 9 10.44 -25.23 17.25
CA ILE A 9 10.46 -24.72 15.86
C ILE A 9 11.88 -24.75 15.31
N ARG A 10 12.86 -24.35 16.13
CA ARG A 10 14.27 -24.35 15.74
C ARG A 10 14.76 -25.76 15.37
N ASP A 11 14.46 -26.75 16.21
CA ASP A 11 14.87 -28.14 15.99
C ASP A 11 14.17 -28.74 14.76
N ALA A 12 12.89 -28.42 14.53
CA ALA A 12 12.15 -28.83 13.34
C ALA A 12 12.71 -28.22 12.05
N VAL A 13 13.12 -26.94 12.07
CA VAL A 13 13.79 -26.27 10.94
C VAL A 13 15.12 -26.93 10.63
N ILE A 14 15.95 -27.17 11.65
CA ILE A 14 17.29 -27.77 11.49
C ILE A 14 17.17 -29.19 10.95
N SER A 15 16.34 -30.05 11.57
CA SER A 15 16.12 -31.43 11.09
C SER A 15 15.53 -31.48 9.69
N GLY A 16 14.62 -30.58 9.33
CA GLY A 16 14.08 -30.53 7.97
C GLY A 16 15.13 -30.18 6.91
N ILE A 17 16.05 -29.26 7.22
CA ILE A 17 17.14 -28.87 6.32
C ILE A 17 18.19 -29.98 6.20
N GLU A 18 18.56 -30.61 7.31
CA GLU A 18 19.58 -31.67 7.36
C GLU A 18 19.10 -32.98 6.70
N ASP A 19 17.86 -33.39 6.95
CA ASP A 19 17.31 -34.65 6.45
C ASP A 19 16.81 -34.55 4.99
N GLY A 20 16.59 -33.33 4.47
CA GLY A 20 16.04 -33.09 3.14
C GLY A 20 14.58 -33.56 2.96
N ASP A 21 13.88 -33.82 4.07
CA ASP A 21 12.48 -34.27 4.05
C ASP A 21 11.55 -33.09 3.72
N ALA A 22 10.95 -33.15 2.53
CA ALA A 22 10.04 -32.13 2.03
C ALA A 22 8.86 -31.84 2.98
N THR A 23 8.36 -32.84 3.71
CA THR A 23 7.25 -32.66 4.65
C THR A 23 7.69 -31.86 5.87
N LYS A 24 8.87 -32.19 6.43
CA LYS A 24 9.45 -31.43 7.56
C LYS A 24 9.77 -30.00 7.17
N VAL A 25 10.35 -29.79 5.98
CA VAL A 25 10.65 -28.44 5.46
C VAL A 25 9.36 -27.62 5.30
N LEU A 26 8.31 -28.21 4.74
CA LEU A 26 7.04 -27.50 4.57
C LEU A 26 6.40 -27.13 5.92
N ASN A 27 6.39 -28.05 6.88
CA ASN A 27 5.89 -27.79 8.23
C ASN A 27 6.71 -26.69 8.92
N ALA A 28 8.03 -26.74 8.82
CA ALA A 28 8.93 -25.72 9.35
C ALA A 28 8.65 -24.33 8.73
N LEU A 29 8.36 -24.26 7.43
CA LEU A 29 7.98 -23.01 6.77
C LEU A 29 6.62 -22.47 7.23
N ILE A 30 5.65 -23.35 7.51
CA ILE A 30 4.34 -22.97 8.07
C ILE A 30 4.52 -22.40 9.47
N SER A 31 5.23 -23.10 10.37
CA SER A 31 5.48 -22.61 11.72
C SER A 31 6.28 -21.30 11.73
N LEU A 32 7.23 -21.14 10.81
CA LEU A 32 7.97 -19.89 10.65
C LEU A 32 7.09 -18.74 10.16
N ARG A 33 6.07 -19.02 9.33
CA ARG A 33 5.09 -18.00 8.92
C ARG A 33 4.23 -17.56 10.10
N GLU A 34 3.70 -18.51 10.86
CA GLU A 34 2.86 -18.24 12.05
C GLU A 34 3.62 -17.42 13.09
N LEU A 35 4.85 -17.83 13.40
CA LEU A 35 5.71 -17.07 14.33
C LEU A 35 5.99 -15.65 13.83
N ARG A 36 6.19 -15.44 12.52
CA ARG A 36 6.36 -14.09 11.96
C ARG A 36 5.10 -13.25 12.08
N GLU A 37 3.92 -13.86 11.97
CA GLU A 37 2.64 -13.17 12.14
C GLU A 37 2.45 -12.74 13.60
N GLU A 38 2.71 -13.62 14.56
CA GLU A 38 2.67 -13.28 16.00
C GLU A 38 3.67 -12.17 16.37
N LEU A 39 4.92 -12.28 15.91
CA LEU A 39 5.93 -11.26 16.15
C LEU A 39 5.56 -9.90 15.53
N ALA A 40 4.95 -9.91 14.34
CA ALA A 40 4.48 -8.69 13.68
C ALA A 40 3.33 -8.02 14.43
N GLN A 41 2.53 -8.77 15.19
CA GLN A 41 1.46 -8.23 16.05
C GLN A 41 2.01 -7.61 17.34
N TRP A 42 2.96 -8.27 18.01
CA TRP A 42 3.50 -7.74 19.28
C TRP A 42 4.43 -6.55 19.11
N GLU A 43 5.19 -6.49 18.02
CA GLU A 43 6.16 -5.42 17.81
C GLU A 43 5.56 -3.99 17.88
N PRO A 44 4.47 -3.65 17.18
CA PRO A 44 3.86 -2.33 17.33
C PRO A 44 3.29 -2.07 18.72
N GLU A 45 2.75 -3.09 19.41
CA GLU A 45 2.24 -2.95 20.79
C GLU A 45 3.37 -2.66 21.79
N LEU A 46 4.50 -3.38 21.68
CA LEU A 46 5.69 -3.17 22.50
C LEU A 46 6.31 -1.79 22.25
N ILE A 47 6.37 -1.35 20.98
CA ILE A 47 6.84 0.00 20.64
C ILE A 47 5.91 1.06 21.23
N ALA A 48 4.58 0.89 21.13
CA ALA A 48 3.61 1.81 21.71
C ALA A 48 3.75 1.91 23.23
N ALA A 49 3.81 0.77 23.93
CA ALA A 49 4.00 0.72 25.38
C ALA A 49 5.33 1.39 25.81
N ALA A 50 6.41 1.19 25.06
CA ALA A 50 7.69 1.85 25.33
C ALA A 50 7.60 3.38 25.10
N ARG A 51 6.86 3.84 24.09
CA ARG A 51 6.61 5.27 23.86
C ARG A 51 5.78 5.89 24.98
N ASP A 52 4.78 5.18 25.48
CA ASP A 52 3.96 5.62 26.63
C ASP A 52 4.78 5.68 27.92
N ALA A 53 5.78 4.79 28.07
CA ALA A 53 6.77 4.84 29.14
C ALA A 53 7.84 5.94 28.97
N GLY A 54 7.76 6.75 27.90
CA GLY A 54 8.65 7.87 27.66
C GLY A 54 9.96 7.53 26.92
N ILE A 55 10.14 6.30 26.46
CA ILE A 55 11.35 5.89 25.72
C ILE A 55 11.42 6.64 24.39
N SER A 56 12.57 7.24 24.09
CA SER A 56 12.77 7.99 22.85
C SER A 56 12.88 7.07 21.63
N TRP A 57 12.57 7.61 20.46
CA TRP A 57 12.78 6.90 19.19
C TRP A 57 14.25 6.52 18.92
N ALA A 58 15.21 7.23 19.53
CA ALA A 58 16.63 6.91 19.40
C ALA A 58 16.99 5.67 20.23
N GLU A 59 16.46 5.55 21.45
CA GLU A 59 16.64 4.37 22.31
C GLU A 59 15.92 3.14 21.70
N LEU A 60 14.74 3.34 21.12
CA LEU A 60 14.04 2.29 20.38
C LEU A 60 14.84 1.83 19.15
N ALA A 61 15.49 2.74 18.43
CA ALA A 61 16.32 2.35 17.29
C ALA A 61 17.47 1.43 17.72
N LEU A 62 18.13 1.71 18.85
CA LEU A 62 19.17 0.85 19.41
C LEU A 62 18.62 -0.52 19.79
N ALA A 63 17.48 -0.58 20.49
CA ALA A 63 16.86 -1.83 20.91
C ALA A 63 16.39 -2.70 19.72
N LEU A 64 15.94 -2.08 18.63
CA LEU A 64 15.46 -2.75 17.42
C LEU A 64 16.59 -3.04 16.40
N GLY A 65 17.83 -2.65 16.68
CA GLY A 65 18.95 -2.81 15.74
C GLY A 65 18.85 -1.96 14.48
N LEU A 66 18.16 -0.81 14.56
CA LEU A 66 17.95 0.11 13.45
C LEU A 66 18.99 1.22 13.45
N ALA A 67 19.41 1.64 12.26
CA ALA A 67 20.49 2.60 12.09
C ALA A 67 20.17 4.02 12.60
N SER A 68 18.89 4.37 12.79
CA SER A 68 18.51 5.72 13.20
C SER A 68 17.12 5.80 13.84
N ARG A 69 16.91 6.91 14.56
CA ARG A 69 15.62 7.34 15.10
C ARG A 69 14.50 7.29 14.05
N GLN A 70 14.75 7.88 12.88
CA GLN A 70 13.77 7.95 11.79
C GLN A 70 13.46 6.55 11.23
N ALA A 71 14.42 5.64 11.23
CA ALA A 71 14.19 4.25 10.80
C ALA A 71 13.24 3.52 11.76
N ALA A 72 13.35 3.76 13.06
CA ALA A 72 12.42 3.23 14.07
C ALA A 72 11.02 3.80 13.92
N GLU A 73 10.90 5.13 13.81
CA GLU A 73 9.62 5.82 13.63
C GLU A 73 8.87 5.34 12.38
N ARG A 74 9.56 5.29 11.22
CA ARG A 74 8.96 4.80 9.97
C ARG A 74 8.55 3.34 10.03
N ARG A 75 9.30 2.49 10.76
CA ARG A 75 8.93 1.09 10.96
C ARG A 75 7.62 0.98 11.76
N TYR A 76 7.51 1.72 12.86
CA TYR A 76 6.31 1.74 13.68
C TYR A 76 5.08 2.22 12.91
N LEU A 77 5.18 3.30 12.13
CA LEU A 77 4.06 3.81 11.34
C LEU A 77 3.57 2.77 10.33
N ARG A 78 4.48 2.08 9.63
CA ARG A 78 4.11 0.99 8.70
C ARG A 78 3.44 -0.20 9.39
N LEU A 79 3.93 -0.58 10.57
CA LEU A 79 3.32 -1.67 11.35
C LEU A 79 1.92 -1.29 11.84
N ARG A 80 1.72 -0.03 12.23
CA ARG A 80 0.41 0.49 12.66
C ARG A 80 -0.59 0.58 11.50
N GLU A 81 -0.13 0.98 10.33
CA GLU A 81 -0.94 0.99 9.09
C GLU A 81 -1.27 -0.43 8.62
N ALA A 82 -0.44 -1.42 8.96
CA ALA A 82 -0.65 -2.81 8.56
C ALA A 82 -1.70 -3.55 9.41
N GLY A 83 -1.87 -3.21 10.70
CA GLY A 83 -2.93 -3.76 11.57
C GLY A 83 -2.89 -5.29 11.84
N PRO A 84 -3.46 -5.77 12.96
CA PRO A 84 -3.40 -7.17 13.39
C PRO A 84 -4.18 -8.17 12.50
N ASP A 85 -5.07 -7.69 11.62
CA ASP A 85 -5.84 -8.49 10.66
C ASP A 85 -5.09 -8.80 9.34
N SER A 86 -3.83 -8.37 9.20
CA SER A 86 -3.06 -8.54 7.97
C SER A 86 -2.26 -9.86 7.94
N THR A 87 -2.97 -10.99 7.91
CA THR A 87 -2.34 -12.29 7.54
C THR A 87 -1.60 -12.16 6.20
N ALA A 88 -0.63 -13.05 5.92
CA ALA A 88 0.03 -13.07 4.61
C ALA A 88 -0.97 -13.13 3.44
N GLU A 89 -2.12 -13.80 3.65
CA GLU A 89 -3.24 -13.85 2.72
C GLU A 89 -4.01 -12.53 2.64
N GLY A 90 -4.18 -11.83 3.77
CA GLY A 90 -4.71 -10.46 3.84
C GLY A 90 -3.88 -9.47 3.03
N ARG A 91 -2.55 -9.55 3.08
CA ARG A 91 -1.66 -8.72 2.24
C ARG A 91 -1.80 -9.03 0.76
N VAL A 92 -1.87 -10.31 0.39
CA VAL A 92 -2.10 -10.71 -1.00
C VAL A 92 -3.49 -10.27 -1.48
N ARG A 93 -4.50 -10.31 -0.62
CA ARG A 93 -5.86 -9.85 -0.91
C ARG A 93 -5.89 -8.33 -1.10
N ALA A 94 -5.36 -7.56 -0.15
CA ALA A 94 -5.25 -6.11 -0.26
C ALA A 94 -4.49 -5.67 -1.52
N GLU A 95 -3.40 -6.36 -1.86
CA GLU A 95 -2.66 -6.10 -3.10
C GLU A 95 -3.46 -6.47 -4.36
N ARG A 96 -4.24 -7.56 -4.32
CA ARG A 96 -5.14 -7.95 -5.42
C ARG A 96 -6.28 -6.96 -5.60
N ASP A 97 -6.82 -6.44 -4.51
CA ASP A 97 -7.92 -5.48 -4.49
C ASP A 97 -7.43 -4.11 -4.98
N ARG A 98 -6.26 -3.65 -4.50
CA ARG A 98 -5.57 -2.46 -5.05
C ARG A 98 -5.39 -2.56 -6.55
N ARG A 99 -4.81 -3.66 -7.04
CA ARG A 99 -4.63 -3.88 -8.49
C ARG A 99 -5.95 -4.00 -9.25
N ALA A 100 -7.02 -4.50 -8.61
CA ALA A 100 -8.35 -4.54 -9.21
C ALA A 100 -8.93 -3.14 -9.38
N GLY A 101 -8.81 -2.28 -8.36
CA GLY A 101 -9.16 -0.86 -8.42
C GLY A 101 -8.37 -0.12 -9.50
N GLU A 102 -7.04 -0.31 -9.57
CA GLU A 102 -6.19 0.29 -10.60
C GLU A 102 -6.61 -0.14 -12.02
N ARG A 103 -6.88 -1.44 -12.24
CA ARG A 103 -7.36 -1.93 -13.54
C ARG A 103 -8.72 -1.36 -13.91
N ALA A 104 -9.61 -1.18 -12.94
CA ALA A 104 -10.93 -0.62 -13.17
C ALA A 104 -10.85 0.87 -13.53
N VAL A 105 -10.03 1.65 -12.83
CA VAL A 105 -9.77 3.06 -13.19
C VAL A 105 -9.12 3.16 -14.56
N ALA A 106 -8.14 2.31 -14.88
CA ALA A 106 -7.54 2.32 -16.21
C ALA A 106 -8.56 2.00 -17.31
N LYS A 107 -9.47 1.05 -17.07
CA LYS A 107 -10.57 0.74 -18.01
C LYS A 107 -11.53 1.93 -18.14
N TRP A 108 -11.96 2.51 -17.04
CA TRP A 108 -12.82 3.70 -17.02
C TRP A 108 -12.17 4.87 -17.77
N ALA A 109 -10.89 5.14 -17.53
CA ALA A 109 -10.16 6.22 -18.20
C ALA A 109 -10.08 6.02 -19.72
N ARG A 110 -9.91 4.78 -20.18
CA ARG A 110 -9.94 4.47 -21.61
C ARG A 110 -11.32 4.68 -22.21
N THR A 111 -12.39 4.35 -21.48
CA THR A 111 -13.78 4.64 -21.90
C THR A 111 -14.06 6.13 -21.94
N ASN A 112 -13.48 6.93 -21.03
CA ASN A 112 -13.63 8.38 -20.96
C ASN A 112 -12.47 9.13 -21.66
N SER A 113 -11.80 8.49 -22.61
CA SER A 113 -10.52 8.98 -23.13
C SER A 113 -10.60 10.31 -23.88
N ILE A 114 -11.72 10.56 -24.55
CA ILE A 114 -11.94 11.82 -25.28
C ILE A 114 -12.03 12.99 -24.30
N GLU A 115 -12.83 12.83 -23.23
CA GLU A 115 -13.01 13.86 -22.21
C GLU A 115 -11.71 14.13 -21.45
N LEU A 116 -11.02 13.07 -21.01
CA LEU A 116 -9.74 13.20 -20.31
C LEU A 116 -8.65 13.87 -21.17
N ARG A 117 -8.56 13.54 -22.47
CA ARG A 117 -7.63 14.23 -23.38
C ARG A 117 -8.04 15.67 -23.67
N GLY A 118 -9.34 15.95 -23.74
CA GLY A 118 -9.87 17.31 -23.87
C GLY A 118 -9.52 18.19 -22.66
N LEU A 119 -9.66 17.65 -21.46
CA LEU A 119 -9.25 18.30 -20.22
C LEU A 119 -7.73 18.50 -20.17
N ALA A 120 -6.94 17.48 -20.51
CA ALA A 120 -5.48 17.58 -20.56
C ALA A 120 -4.99 18.61 -21.60
N SER A 121 -5.66 18.73 -22.74
CA SER A 121 -5.33 19.73 -23.76
C SER A 121 -5.56 21.16 -23.26
N GLN A 122 -6.66 21.39 -22.54
CA GLN A 122 -6.99 22.69 -21.95
C GLN A 122 -6.07 23.02 -20.77
N ALA A 123 -5.91 22.09 -19.82
CA ALA A 123 -5.04 22.26 -18.66
C ALA A 123 -3.56 22.41 -19.07
N GLY A 124 -3.12 21.74 -20.14
CA GLY A 124 -1.78 21.87 -20.71
C GLY A 124 -1.45 23.27 -21.25
N GLN A 125 -2.43 24.17 -21.38
CA GLN A 125 -2.19 25.58 -21.68
C GLN A 125 -1.56 26.31 -20.47
N PHE A 126 -1.88 25.86 -19.26
CA PHE A 126 -1.49 26.47 -17.99
C PHE A 126 -0.43 25.66 -17.23
N ASP A 127 -0.35 24.34 -17.48
CA ASP A 127 0.56 23.42 -16.80
C ASP A 127 1.45 22.64 -17.79
N MET A 128 2.77 22.79 -17.65
CA MET A 128 3.76 22.14 -18.52
C MET A 128 3.82 20.61 -18.30
N VAL A 129 3.59 20.14 -17.08
CA VAL A 129 3.61 18.71 -16.73
C VAL A 129 2.44 18.00 -17.41
N VAL A 130 1.24 18.61 -17.36
CA VAL A 130 0.05 18.09 -18.08
C VAL A 130 0.28 18.08 -19.59
N ARG A 131 0.87 19.15 -20.14
CA ARG A 131 1.21 19.20 -21.57
C ARG A 131 2.19 18.10 -21.97
N HIS A 132 3.23 17.88 -21.18
CA HIS A 132 4.21 16.83 -21.44
C HIS A 132 3.55 15.44 -21.38
N ALA A 133 2.74 15.19 -20.34
CA ALA A 133 1.98 13.97 -20.17
C ALA A 133 1.09 13.67 -21.40
N LEU A 134 0.39 14.66 -21.92
CA LEU A 134 -0.47 14.51 -23.10
C LEU A 134 0.30 14.09 -24.38
N ILE A 135 1.56 14.51 -24.50
CA ILE A 135 2.41 14.19 -25.67
C ILE A 135 3.09 12.84 -25.49
N THR A 136 3.48 12.49 -24.27
CA THR A 136 4.34 11.34 -23.97
C THR A 136 3.57 10.07 -23.67
N TYR A 137 2.40 10.16 -23.02
CA TYR A 137 1.65 8.99 -22.61
C TYR A 137 0.66 8.53 -23.68
N ASP A 138 0.81 7.28 -24.12
CA ASP A 138 -0.14 6.63 -25.03
C ASP A 138 -1.44 6.22 -24.32
N ASP A 139 -1.35 5.77 -23.06
CA ASP A 139 -2.52 5.38 -22.26
C ASP A 139 -3.16 6.60 -21.57
N THR A 140 -4.46 6.77 -21.80
CA THR A 140 -5.23 7.87 -21.21
C THR A 140 -5.36 7.76 -19.69
N ALA A 141 -5.23 6.55 -19.13
CA ALA A 141 -5.20 6.36 -17.68
C ALA A 141 -4.03 7.11 -17.00
N GLU A 142 -2.93 7.31 -17.72
CA GLU A 142 -1.73 7.99 -17.20
C GLU A 142 -1.88 9.52 -17.18
N LEU A 143 -2.93 10.07 -17.81
CA LEU A 143 -3.22 11.51 -17.78
C LEU A 143 -3.91 11.95 -16.48
N LEU A 144 -4.48 11.02 -15.71
CA LEU A 144 -5.19 11.34 -14.46
C LEU A 144 -4.27 11.94 -13.39
N PRO A 145 -3.14 11.31 -12.99
CA PRO A 145 -2.28 11.88 -11.96
C PRO A 145 -1.79 13.32 -12.24
N PRO A 146 -1.28 13.66 -13.44
CA PRO A 146 -0.85 15.03 -13.71
C PRO A 146 -2.02 16.02 -13.78
N LEU A 147 -3.20 15.61 -14.25
CA LEU A 147 -4.40 16.46 -14.24
C LEU A 147 -4.82 16.84 -12.81
N LEU A 148 -4.85 15.86 -11.90
CA LEU A 148 -5.21 16.10 -10.50
C LEU A 148 -4.16 16.97 -9.80
N ALA A 149 -2.88 16.73 -10.05
CA ALA A 149 -1.79 17.53 -9.50
C ALA A 149 -1.85 19.01 -9.95
N ALA A 150 -2.35 19.27 -11.17
CA ALA A 150 -2.47 20.61 -11.73
C ALA A 150 -3.73 21.37 -11.29
N GLN A 151 -4.63 20.75 -10.52
CA GLN A 151 -5.96 21.32 -10.21
C GLN A 151 -5.88 22.70 -9.54
N GLU A 152 -4.94 22.90 -8.61
CA GLU A 152 -4.77 24.19 -7.92
C GLU A 152 -4.29 25.28 -8.88
N ALA A 153 -3.24 24.99 -9.67
CA ALA A 153 -2.71 25.92 -10.66
C ALA A 153 -3.73 26.27 -11.76
N VAL A 154 -4.55 25.30 -12.17
CA VAL A 154 -5.63 25.51 -13.13
C VAL A 154 -6.77 26.33 -12.52
N ARG A 155 -7.11 26.14 -11.24
CA ARG A 155 -8.20 26.87 -10.56
C ARG A 155 -7.98 28.37 -10.57
N ASP A 156 -6.74 28.83 -10.44
CA ASP A 156 -6.40 30.25 -10.47
C ASP A 156 -6.62 30.90 -11.85
N GLN A 157 -6.56 30.11 -12.92
CA GLN A 157 -6.67 30.58 -14.31
C GLN A 157 -8.06 30.31 -14.91
N ASP A 158 -8.61 29.13 -14.66
CA ASP A 158 -9.92 28.67 -15.12
C ASP A 158 -10.59 27.79 -14.04
N PRO A 159 -11.42 28.41 -13.17
CA PRO A 159 -12.17 27.70 -12.13
C PRO A 159 -13.16 26.66 -12.68
N THR A 160 -13.68 26.86 -13.90
CA THR A 160 -14.63 25.93 -14.52
C THR A 160 -13.90 24.65 -14.91
N LEU A 161 -12.75 24.79 -15.56
CA LEU A 161 -11.90 23.65 -15.91
C LEU A 161 -11.44 22.86 -14.68
N ALA A 162 -11.08 23.55 -13.59
CA ALA A 162 -10.73 22.88 -12.33
C ALA A 162 -11.90 22.08 -11.73
N THR A 163 -13.14 22.58 -11.89
CA THR A 163 -14.36 21.87 -11.46
C THR A 163 -14.60 20.61 -12.30
N GLU A 164 -14.40 20.67 -13.61
CA GLU A 164 -14.53 19.49 -14.47
C GLU A 164 -13.44 18.43 -14.20
N ILE A 165 -12.21 18.86 -13.88
CA ILE A 165 -11.14 17.96 -13.43
C ILE A 165 -11.53 17.28 -12.11
N GLN A 166 -12.06 18.03 -11.15
CA GLN A 166 -12.55 17.49 -9.87
C GLN A 166 -13.68 16.48 -10.08
N ARG A 167 -14.62 16.78 -10.96
CA ARG A 167 -15.69 15.84 -11.32
C ARG A 167 -15.16 14.52 -11.86
N MET A 168 -14.13 14.56 -12.72
CA MET A 168 -13.49 13.34 -13.23
C MET A 168 -12.77 12.55 -12.14
N GLU A 169 -12.16 13.23 -11.16
CA GLU A 169 -11.59 12.60 -9.96
C GLU A 169 -12.66 11.81 -9.20
N GLU A 170 -13.79 12.46 -8.89
CA GLU A 170 -14.89 11.88 -8.14
C GLU A 170 -15.48 10.63 -8.82
N LEU A 171 -15.65 10.68 -10.14
CA LEU A 171 -16.09 9.52 -10.94
C LEU A 171 -15.05 8.39 -10.91
N SER A 172 -13.76 8.70 -10.95
CA SER A 172 -12.70 7.68 -10.86
C SER A 172 -12.66 7.02 -9.47
N GLU A 173 -12.90 7.79 -8.40
CA GLU A 173 -12.99 7.28 -7.04
C GLU A 173 -14.27 6.49 -6.79
N GLU A 174 -15.38 6.85 -7.45
CA GLU A 174 -16.61 6.06 -7.45
C GLU A 174 -16.36 4.67 -8.05
N VAL A 175 -15.68 4.59 -9.20
CA VAL A 175 -15.29 3.30 -9.81
C VAL A 175 -14.43 2.46 -8.86
N ARG A 176 -13.49 3.07 -8.11
CA ARG A 176 -12.70 2.34 -7.10
C ARG A 176 -13.58 1.81 -5.97
N ARG A 177 -14.49 2.64 -5.46
CA ARG A 177 -15.42 2.26 -4.38
C ARG A 177 -16.37 1.15 -4.81
N GLU A 178 -16.90 1.18 -6.03
CA GLU A 178 -17.77 0.13 -6.56
C GLU A 178 -17.04 -1.22 -6.66
N VAL A 179 -15.79 -1.21 -7.13
CA VAL A 179 -14.96 -2.42 -7.23
C VAL A 179 -14.62 -2.98 -5.86
N GLN A 180 -14.34 -2.10 -4.89
CA GLN A 180 -14.09 -2.50 -3.51
C GLN A 180 -15.37 -3.11 -2.89
N ALA A 181 -16.51 -2.44 -3.02
CA ALA A 181 -17.80 -2.93 -2.50
C ALA A 181 -18.21 -4.28 -3.10
N ALA A 182 -18.00 -4.48 -4.41
CA ALA A 182 -18.27 -5.75 -5.08
C ALA A 182 -17.33 -6.88 -4.62
N ARG A 183 -16.13 -6.55 -4.11
CA ARG A 183 -15.18 -7.51 -3.56
C ARG A 183 -15.50 -7.85 -2.12
N ASP A 184 -15.86 -6.86 -1.31
CA ASP A 184 -16.28 -7.04 0.07
C ASP A 184 -17.57 -7.87 0.15
N ALA A 185 -18.50 -7.69 -0.80
CA ALA A 185 -19.71 -8.52 -0.91
C ALA A 185 -19.46 -9.98 -1.33
N LYS A 186 -18.24 -10.29 -1.80
CA LYS A 186 -17.84 -11.63 -2.25
C LYS A 186 -16.88 -12.32 -1.26
N ALA A 187 -16.38 -11.59 -0.27
CA ALA A 187 -15.54 -12.10 0.81
C ALA A 187 -16.38 -12.79 1.90
#